data_AF-A0A8H6H0J6-F1
#
_entry.id   AF-A0A8H6H0J6-F1
#
_cell.length_a   1.000
_cell.length_b   1.000
_cell.length_c   1.000
_cell.angle_alpha   90.00
_cell.angle_beta   90.00
_cell.angle_gamma   90.00
#
_symmetry.space_group_name_H-M   'P 1'
#
loop_
_entity.id
_entity.type
_entity.pdbx_description
1 polymer ?
#
loop_
_entity_poly.entity_id
_entity_poly.type
_entity_poly.pdbx_seq_one_letter_code
_entity_poly.pdbx_strand_id
1 'polypeptide(L)'
;MGKLHNIAVFIRNSTVRNDAWDDIAGKALGIDNITRWNSWFKLLDAAISQEGPLSIFLNQYHEELEDDILTHDDWQVLKMTHEFLQPFYQATLEQQMEWASIDQVLENMDILFLQFENAKVKYVNNARMVNSVHMGWWVLSKYYEESDKNPIYATALLLHPEKRRRYLDRHWAEEWRQTAIAGARRHWAKYKDRPLSSDSAARLSNERREVTPYERIKQSMSVLDEPGDEDEFEKFVNSPPRHMTTNTPLEWWCREEQRIERPRKGILLCKADNFLGQGTTLDRYHREAAMPE
;
A
#
# COMPACT_ATOMS: atom_id res chain seq x y z
N MET A 1 20.81 -4.54 16.17
CA MET A 1 20.89 -3.80 14.88
C MET A 1 22.30 -3.31 14.61
N GLY A 2 22.88 -2.41 15.40
CA GLY A 2 24.27 -1.92 15.19
C GLY A 2 25.32 -3.04 15.07
N LYS A 3 25.35 -3.99 16.03
CA LYS A 3 26.25 -5.14 15.96
C LYS A 3 26.13 -5.94 14.65
N LEU A 4 24.90 -6.24 14.22
CA LEU A 4 24.66 -6.99 12.98
C LEU A 4 25.17 -6.23 11.74
N HIS A 5 25.00 -4.91 11.72
CA HIS A 5 25.57 -4.07 10.66
C HIS A 5 27.09 -4.12 10.65
N ASN A 6 27.72 -3.97 11.82
CA ASN A 6 29.17 -4.02 11.94
C ASN A 6 29.72 -5.38 11.48
N ILE A 7 29.06 -6.49 11.83
CA ILE A 7 29.41 -7.83 11.34
C ILE A 7 29.32 -7.90 9.81
N ALA A 8 28.22 -7.41 9.21
CA ALA A 8 28.05 -7.42 7.77
C ALA A 8 29.13 -6.57 7.05
N VAL A 9 29.46 -5.41 7.61
CA VAL A 9 30.55 -4.54 7.15
C VAL A 9 31.91 -5.24 7.29
N PHE A 10 32.15 -5.91 8.42
CA PHE A 10 33.39 -6.63 8.70
C PHE A 10 33.65 -7.76 7.69
N ILE A 11 32.62 -8.53 7.35
CA ILE A 11 32.68 -9.59 6.33
C ILE A 11 32.94 -8.98 4.94
N ARG A 12 32.25 -7.88 4.60
CA ARG A 12 32.33 -7.28 3.26
C ARG A 12 33.64 -6.53 3.00
N ASN A 13 34.26 -5.95 4.03
CA ASN A 13 35.42 -5.08 3.88
C ASN A 13 36.74 -5.80 3.58
N SER A 14 36.77 -7.13 3.59
CA SER A 14 37.97 -7.93 3.31
C SER A 14 37.62 -9.12 2.42
N THR A 15 38.34 -9.31 1.33
CA THR A 15 38.17 -10.47 0.45
C THR A 15 38.42 -11.77 1.23
N VAL A 16 39.44 -11.80 2.09
CA VAL A 16 39.76 -12.96 2.92
C VAL A 16 38.60 -13.34 3.86
N ARG A 17 37.96 -12.34 4.47
CA ARG A 17 36.81 -12.57 5.37
C ARG A 17 35.54 -12.93 4.61
N ASN A 18 35.39 -12.37 3.41
CA ASN A 18 34.28 -12.71 2.52
C ASN A 18 34.39 -14.16 2.04
N ASP A 19 35.58 -14.59 1.61
CA ASP A 19 35.86 -15.97 1.22
C ASP A 19 35.64 -16.92 2.40
N ALA A 20 36.14 -16.56 3.60
CA ALA A 20 35.90 -17.35 4.81
C ALA A 20 34.40 -17.45 5.18
N TRP A 21 33.62 -16.40 4.94
CA TRP A 21 32.16 -16.45 5.11
C TRP A 21 31.50 -17.36 4.06
N ASP A 22 31.91 -17.25 2.80
CA ASP A 22 31.37 -18.07 1.72
C ASP A 22 31.67 -19.56 1.93
N ASP A 23 32.86 -19.90 2.43
CA ASP A 23 33.24 -21.28 2.81
C ASP A 23 32.34 -21.86 3.90
N ILE A 24 31.84 -21.04 4.83
CA ILE A 24 31.01 -21.48 5.97
C ILE A 24 29.52 -21.52 5.58
N ALA A 25 29.04 -20.49 4.90
CA ALA A 25 27.61 -20.26 4.69
C ALA A 25 27.12 -20.59 3.27
N GLY A 26 28.00 -20.56 2.26
CA GLY A 26 27.69 -20.78 0.84
C GLY A 26 26.72 -19.77 0.23
N LYS A 27 26.39 -18.71 0.98
CA LYS A 27 25.46 -17.65 0.58
C LYS A 27 25.88 -16.35 1.24
N ALA A 28 25.84 -15.26 0.48
CA ALA A 28 26.15 -13.94 1.01
C ALA A 28 25.18 -13.53 2.14
N LEU A 29 25.73 -12.99 3.23
CA LEU A 29 24.93 -12.39 4.31
C LEU A 29 24.21 -11.11 3.84
N GLY A 30 24.81 -10.39 2.88
CA GLY A 30 24.33 -9.11 2.41
C GLY A 30 24.80 -7.95 3.28
N ILE A 31 24.31 -6.75 2.99
CA ILE A 31 24.57 -5.54 3.77
C ILE A 31 23.33 -4.65 3.73
N ASP A 32 23.05 -3.99 4.84
CA ASP A 32 22.01 -2.98 4.89
C ASP A 32 22.49 -1.64 4.28
N ASN A 33 21.53 -0.76 4.09
CA ASN A 33 21.71 0.59 3.63
C ASN A 33 20.74 1.48 4.42
N ILE A 34 21.30 2.50 5.06
CA ILE A 34 20.60 3.45 5.93
C ILE A 34 19.37 4.06 5.23
N THR A 35 19.45 4.36 3.93
CA THR A 35 18.35 4.99 3.18
C THR A 35 17.38 3.99 2.56
N ARG A 36 17.66 2.68 2.65
CA ARG A 36 16.83 1.62 2.07
C ARG A 36 16.45 0.61 3.13
N TRP A 37 15.44 0.93 3.92
CA TRP A 37 14.93 0.09 5.02
C TRP A 37 14.64 -1.38 4.65
N ASN A 38 14.23 -1.70 3.42
CA ASN A 38 14.10 -3.10 2.96
C ASN A 38 15.41 -3.89 3.01
N SER A 39 16.56 -3.23 2.89
CA SER A 39 17.87 -3.87 3.02
C SER A 39 18.16 -4.32 4.45
N TRP A 40 17.71 -3.56 5.46
CA TRP A 40 17.79 -3.96 6.86
C TRP A 40 16.97 -5.23 7.14
N PHE A 41 15.74 -5.29 6.60
CA PHE A 41 14.93 -6.49 6.71
C PHE A 41 15.60 -7.70 6.04
N LYS A 42 16.14 -7.54 4.83
CA LYS A 42 16.86 -8.60 4.13
C LYS A 42 18.11 -9.07 4.88
N LEU A 43 18.86 -8.15 5.50
CA LEU A 43 20.00 -8.50 6.34
C LEU A 43 19.59 -9.29 7.58
N LEU A 44 18.50 -8.88 8.25
CA LEU A 44 17.93 -9.62 9.37
C LEU A 44 17.50 -11.03 8.96
N ASP A 45 16.77 -11.14 7.85
CA ASP A 45 16.27 -12.41 7.31
C ASP A 45 17.43 -13.36 6.98
N ALA A 46 18.48 -12.84 6.33
CA ALA A 46 19.69 -13.60 6.01
C ALA A 46 20.45 -14.03 7.27
N ALA A 47 20.57 -13.15 8.28
CA ALA A 47 21.28 -13.45 9.52
C ALA A 47 20.55 -14.52 10.35
N ILE A 48 19.22 -14.43 10.45
CA ILE A 48 18.41 -15.42 11.17
C ILE A 48 18.42 -16.76 10.45
N SER A 49 18.29 -16.76 9.12
CA SER A 49 18.35 -17.99 8.32
C SER A 49 19.72 -18.69 8.38
N GLN A 50 20.77 -17.94 8.70
CA GLN A 50 22.16 -18.41 8.75
C GLN A 50 22.75 -18.29 10.17
N GLU A 51 21.92 -18.39 11.22
CA GLU A 51 22.34 -18.22 12.63
C GLU A 51 23.47 -19.19 13.02
N GLY A 52 23.42 -20.44 12.55
CA GLY A 52 24.48 -21.44 12.75
C GLY A 52 25.82 -21.02 12.10
N PRO A 53 25.86 -20.85 10.76
CA PRO A 53 27.03 -20.31 10.07
C PRO A 53 27.58 -19.02 10.68
N LEU A 54 26.71 -18.07 11.03
CA LEU A 54 27.10 -16.80 11.64
C LEU A 54 27.76 -17.02 13.00
N SER A 55 27.23 -17.92 13.82
CA SER A 55 27.83 -18.25 15.12
C SER A 55 29.24 -18.85 14.98
N ILE A 56 29.46 -19.70 13.97
CA ILE A 56 30.79 -20.27 13.66
C ILE A 56 31.76 -19.15 13.27
N PHE A 57 31.34 -18.28 12.35
CA PHE A 57 32.15 -17.16 11.88
C PHE A 57 32.51 -16.19 13.02
N LEU A 58 31.54 -15.82 13.86
CA LEU A 58 31.78 -14.95 15.02
C LEU A 58 32.76 -15.57 16.02
N ASN A 59 32.72 -16.89 16.22
CA ASN A 59 33.67 -17.58 17.08
C ASN A 59 35.09 -17.60 16.48
N GLN A 60 35.22 -17.74 15.15
CA GLN A 60 36.52 -17.69 14.47
C GLN A 60 37.18 -16.31 14.59
N TYR A 61 36.40 -15.23 14.55
CA TYR A 61 36.89 -13.84 14.59
C TYR A 61 36.57 -13.12 15.90
N HIS A 62 36.40 -13.85 17.01
CA HIS A 62 35.93 -13.30 18.28
C HIS A 62 36.82 -12.19 18.85
N GLU A 63 38.14 -12.25 18.62
CA GLU A 63 39.08 -11.20 19.06
C GLU A 63 38.90 -9.88 18.29
N GLU A 64 38.59 -9.94 17.00
CA GLU A 64 38.42 -8.74 16.16
C GLU A 64 37.01 -8.14 16.27
N LEU A 65 36.03 -8.97 16.65
CA LEU A 65 34.60 -8.60 16.75
C LEU A 65 34.13 -8.44 18.20
N GLU A 66 35.03 -8.32 19.17
CA GLU A 66 34.77 -8.37 20.62
C GLU A 66 33.45 -7.67 21.04
N ASP A 67 33.27 -6.40 20.65
CA ASP A 67 32.09 -5.59 20.98
C ASP A 67 30.81 -5.98 20.20
N ASP A 68 30.97 -6.64 19.05
CA ASP A 68 29.92 -6.98 18.10
C ASP A 68 29.44 -8.43 18.19
N ILE A 69 29.99 -9.24 19.11
CA ILE A 69 29.49 -10.61 19.35
C ILE A 69 28.02 -10.57 19.75
N LEU A 70 27.21 -11.36 19.04
CA LEU A 70 25.77 -11.47 19.27
C LEU A 70 25.49 -12.41 20.44
N THR A 71 24.94 -11.85 21.51
CA THR A 71 24.48 -12.62 22.68
C THR A 71 23.14 -13.30 22.40
N HIS A 72 22.70 -14.19 23.30
CA HIS A 72 21.37 -14.78 23.20
C HIS A 72 20.26 -13.71 23.16
N ASP A 73 20.37 -12.68 24.00
CA ASP A 73 19.40 -11.58 24.04
C ASP A 73 19.43 -10.75 22.75
N ASP A 74 20.61 -10.54 22.16
CA ASP A 74 20.73 -9.88 20.85
C ASP A 74 19.96 -10.67 19.78
N TRP A 75 20.14 -12.00 19.72
CA TRP A 75 19.42 -12.86 18.79
C TRP A 75 17.90 -12.81 18.99
N GLN A 76 17.43 -12.80 20.24
CA GLN A 76 15.99 -12.65 20.52
C GLN A 76 15.47 -11.31 19.99
N VAL A 77 16.19 -10.21 20.22
CA VAL A 77 15.80 -8.89 19.71
C VAL A 77 15.81 -8.86 18.18
N LEU A 78 16.78 -9.48 17.51
CA LEU A 78 16.81 -9.56 16.05
C LEU A 78 15.59 -10.33 15.52
N LYS A 79 15.25 -11.47 16.13
CA LYS A 79 14.07 -12.28 15.75
C LYS A 79 12.76 -11.53 15.96
N MET A 80 12.58 -10.87 17.11
CA MET A 80 11.40 -10.04 17.38
C MET A 80 11.30 -8.85 16.40
N THR A 81 12.42 -8.25 16.04
CA THR A 81 12.48 -7.13 15.09
C THR A 81 12.13 -7.59 13.68
N HIS A 82 12.69 -8.73 13.24
CA HIS A 82 12.35 -9.34 11.95
C HIS A 82 10.87 -9.64 11.85
N GLU A 83 10.30 -10.33 12.84
CA GLU A 83 8.88 -10.67 12.84
C GLU A 83 7.99 -9.40 12.82
N PHE A 84 8.38 -8.37 13.58
CA PHE A 84 7.67 -7.10 13.58
C PHE A 84 7.69 -6.41 12.21
N LEU A 85 8.84 -6.41 11.53
CA LEU A 85 9.04 -5.73 10.25
C LEU A 85 8.53 -6.51 9.03
N GLN A 86 8.20 -7.79 9.16
CA GLN A 86 7.75 -8.62 8.04
C GLN A 86 6.56 -8.01 7.26
N PRO A 87 5.47 -7.52 7.90
CA PRO A 87 4.37 -6.91 7.16
C PRO A 87 4.78 -5.65 6.40
N PHE A 88 5.73 -4.88 6.94
CA PHE A 88 6.26 -3.68 6.28
C PHE A 88 7.05 -4.05 5.03
N TYR A 89 7.89 -5.07 5.11
CA TYR A 89 8.62 -5.58 3.96
C TYR A 89 7.66 -6.03 2.85
N GLN A 90 6.60 -6.77 3.20
CA GLN A 90 5.60 -7.22 2.25
C GLN A 90 4.83 -6.07 1.60
N ALA A 91 4.28 -5.13 2.41
CA ALA A 91 3.55 -3.96 1.89
C ALA A 91 4.40 -3.15 0.90
N THR A 92 5.71 -3.10 1.12
CA THR A 92 6.64 -2.37 0.25
C THR A 92 6.94 -3.10 -1.04
N LEU A 93 7.05 -4.42 -0.98
CA LEU A 93 7.18 -5.22 -2.19
C LEU A 93 5.93 -5.06 -3.05
N GLU A 94 4.74 -5.13 -2.45
CA GLU A 94 3.46 -4.92 -3.15
C GLU A 94 3.41 -3.53 -3.81
N GLN A 95 3.82 -2.48 -3.09
CA GLN A 95 3.85 -1.11 -3.63
C GLN A 95 4.93 -0.89 -4.72
N GLN A 96 5.90 -1.79 -4.85
CA GLN A 96 6.93 -1.75 -5.90
C GLN A 96 6.51 -2.50 -7.17
N MET A 97 5.39 -3.21 -7.15
CA MET A 97 4.91 -3.96 -8.31
C MET A 97 4.33 -3.03 -9.38
N GLU A 98 4.30 -3.50 -10.63
CA GLU A 98 3.74 -2.75 -11.76
C GLU A 98 2.24 -2.44 -11.58
N TRP A 99 1.53 -3.28 -10.83
CA TRP A 99 0.10 -3.11 -10.53
C TRP A 99 -0.18 -2.28 -9.27
N ALA A 100 0.86 -1.73 -8.62
CA ALA A 100 0.69 -0.92 -7.42
C ALA A 100 -0.14 0.33 -7.73
N SER A 101 -1.17 0.57 -6.91
CA SER A 101 -2.16 1.61 -7.16
C SER A 101 -2.49 2.41 -5.91
N ILE A 102 -2.93 3.65 -6.10
CA ILE A 102 -3.13 4.60 -4.99
C ILE A 102 -4.25 4.17 -4.02
N ASP A 103 -5.18 3.32 -4.45
CA ASP A 103 -6.22 2.73 -3.59
C ASP A 103 -5.70 1.72 -2.55
N GLN A 104 -4.46 1.25 -2.72
CA GLN A 104 -3.80 0.33 -1.78
C GLN A 104 -3.09 1.09 -0.66
N VAL A 105 -2.77 2.38 -0.85
CA VAL A 105 -1.95 3.16 0.09
C VAL A 105 -2.57 3.22 1.48
N LEU A 106 -3.85 3.61 1.59
CA LEU A 106 -4.53 3.71 2.89
C LEU A 106 -4.77 2.33 3.51
N GLU A 107 -5.08 1.32 2.70
CA GLU A 107 -5.24 -0.05 3.19
C GLU A 107 -3.92 -0.58 3.77
N ASN A 108 -2.80 -0.36 3.07
CA ASN A 108 -1.48 -0.72 3.58
C ASN A 108 -1.16 0.02 4.88
N MET A 109 -1.47 1.32 4.96
CA MET A 109 -1.30 2.06 6.23
C MET A 109 -2.15 1.47 7.35
N ASP A 110 -3.42 1.12 7.10
CA ASP A 110 -4.32 0.52 8.08
C ASP A 110 -3.81 -0.85 8.56
N ILE A 111 -3.28 -1.68 7.64
CA ILE A 111 -2.63 -2.97 7.97
C ILE A 111 -1.42 -2.74 8.89
N LEU A 112 -0.57 -1.76 8.57
CA LEU A 112 0.61 -1.44 9.37
C LEU A 112 0.25 -0.87 10.74
N PHE A 113 -0.82 -0.08 10.85
CA PHE A 113 -1.35 0.36 12.15
C PHE A 113 -1.83 -0.82 12.99
N LEU A 114 -2.56 -1.76 12.39
CA LEU A 114 -2.99 -2.96 13.09
C LEU A 114 -1.79 -3.79 13.57
N GLN A 115 -0.73 -3.86 12.77
CA GLN A 115 0.52 -4.51 13.19
C GLN A 115 1.15 -3.82 14.40
N PHE A 116 1.18 -2.48 14.45
CA PHE A 116 1.65 -1.76 15.63
C PHE A 116 0.78 -2.03 16.87
N GLU A 117 -0.55 -1.98 16.75
CA GLU A 117 -1.44 -2.26 17.89
C GLU A 117 -1.26 -3.69 18.41
N ASN A 118 -1.19 -4.68 17.51
CA ASN A 118 -0.91 -6.07 17.87
C ASN A 118 0.46 -6.21 18.55
N ALA A 119 1.48 -5.50 18.06
CA ALA A 119 2.82 -5.53 18.62
C ALA A 119 2.89 -4.90 20.02
N LYS A 120 2.12 -3.83 20.31
CA LYS A 120 2.03 -3.24 21.66
C LYS A 120 1.56 -4.28 22.68
N VAL A 121 0.55 -5.07 22.33
CA VAL A 121 0.03 -6.14 23.19
C VAL A 121 1.04 -7.29 23.31
N LYS A 122 1.58 -7.75 22.18
CA LYS A 122 2.49 -8.89 22.13
C LYS A 122 3.78 -8.66 22.92
N TYR A 123 4.36 -7.48 22.81
CA TYR A 123 5.65 -7.15 23.41
C TYR A 123 5.55 -6.40 24.74
N VAL A 124 4.39 -6.40 25.42
CA VAL A 124 4.14 -5.62 26.64
C VAL A 124 5.20 -5.79 27.73
N ASN A 125 5.81 -6.97 27.85
CA ASN A 125 6.85 -7.28 28.84
C ASN A 125 8.29 -6.97 28.34
N ASN A 126 8.45 -6.44 27.13
CA ASN A 126 9.74 -6.07 26.55
C ASN A 126 9.79 -4.55 26.29
N ALA A 127 10.31 -3.82 27.28
CA ALA A 127 10.36 -2.36 27.25
C ALA A 127 11.09 -1.80 26.01
N ARG A 128 12.14 -2.48 25.53
CA ARG A 128 12.88 -2.07 24.33
C ARG A 128 12.00 -2.14 23.07
N MET A 129 11.27 -3.24 22.91
CA MET A 129 10.35 -3.41 21.78
C MET A 129 9.18 -2.43 21.88
N VAL A 130 8.57 -2.27 23.06
CA VAL A 130 7.45 -1.33 23.27
C VAL A 130 7.85 0.11 22.89
N ASN A 131 9.00 0.58 23.37
CA ASN A 131 9.47 1.92 23.04
C ASN A 131 9.67 2.10 21.52
N SER A 132 10.25 1.09 20.86
CA SER A 132 10.47 1.10 19.41
C SER A 132 9.15 1.11 18.64
N VAL A 133 8.18 0.29 19.06
CA VAL A 133 6.82 0.21 18.49
C VAL A 133 6.09 1.54 18.66
N HIS A 134 6.17 2.18 19.83
CA HIS A 134 5.57 3.49 20.07
C HIS A 134 6.15 4.59 19.18
N MET A 135 7.48 4.63 19.02
CA MET A 135 8.13 5.59 18.13
C MET A 135 7.75 5.37 16.68
N GLY A 136 7.76 4.11 16.22
CA GLY A 136 7.34 3.77 14.86
C GLY A 136 5.87 4.12 14.59
N TRP A 137 4.98 3.86 15.54
CA TRP A 137 3.57 4.20 15.44
C TRP A 137 3.37 5.71 15.29
N TRP A 138 4.11 6.51 16.07
CA TRP A 138 4.07 7.97 15.98
C TRP A 138 4.53 8.46 14.60
N VAL A 139 5.60 7.90 14.06
CA VAL A 139 6.06 8.23 12.69
C VAL A 139 4.98 7.88 11.66
N LEU A 140 4.37 6.70 11.73
CA LEU A 140 3.30 6.30 10.81
C LEU A 140 2.08 7.24 10.93
N SER A 141 1.73 7.68 12.15
CA SER A 141 0.65 8.66 12.38
C SER A 141 0.88 9.97 11.62
N LYS A 142 2.13 10.43 11.51
CA LYS A 142 2.46 11.63 10.74
C LYS A 142 2.24 11.43 9.24
N TYR A 143 2.62 10.30 8.69
CA TYR A 143 2.35 10.01 7.28
C TYR A 143 0.85 9.87 6.99
N TYR A 144 0.07 9.32 7.93
CA TYR A 144 -1.38 9.23 7.78
C TYR A 144 -2.04 10.61 7.81
N GLU A 145 -1.66 11.48 8.76
CA GLU A 145 -2.11 12.88 8.84
C GLU A 145 -1.81 13.65 7.54
N GLU A 146 -0.66 13.40 6.89
CA GLU A 146 -0.34 13.98 5.58
C GLU A 146 -1.24 13.45 4.47
N SER A 147 -1.61 12.17 4.50
CA SER A 147 -2.52 11.57 3.51
C SER A 147 -3.93 12.18 3.54
N ASP A 148 -4.40 12.60 4.72
CA ASP A 148 -5.70 13.25 4.91
C ASP A 148 -5.78 14.63 4.22
N LYS A 149 -4.64 15.29 3.97
CA LYS A 149 -4.61 16.58 3.27
C LYS A 149 -5.08 16.47 1.83
N ASN A 150 -4.95 15.30 1.21
CA ASN A 150 -5.38 15.07 -0.16
C ASN A 150 -6.48 14.00 -0.22
N PRO A 151 -7.74 14.37 -0.55
CA PRO A 151 -8.85 13.41 -0.57
C PRO A 151 -8.71 12.33 -1.65
N ILE A 152 -7.70 12.41 -2.52
CA ILE A 152 -7.50 11.44 -3.60
C ILE A 152 -7.30 10.01 -3.07
N TYR A 153 -6.58 9.84 -1.95
CA TYR A 153 -6.33 8.52 -1.36
C TYR A 153 -7.63 7.87 -0.89
N ALA A 154 -8.42 8.62 -0.10
CA ALA A 154 -9.74 8.18 0.35
C ALA A 154 -10.71 7.97 -0.82
N THR A 155 -10.65 8.81 -1.85
CA THR A 155 -11.47 8.68 -3.06
C THR A 155 -11.15 7.41 -3.82
N ALA A 156 -9.87 7.08 -3.99
CA ALA A 156 -9.43 5.86 -4.67
C ALA A 156 -9.89 4.60 -3.91
N LEU A 157 -9.75 4.60 -2.58
CA LEU A 157 -10.24 3.54 -1.71
C LEU A 157 -11.76 3.33 -1.84
N LEU A 158 -12.54 4.43 -1.87
CA LEU A 158 -14.00 4.40 -2.04
C LEU A 158 -14.44 3.94 -3.44
N LEU A 159 -13.62 4.20 -4.45
CA LEU A 159 -13.88 3.78 -5.83
C LEU A 159 -13.41 2.35 -6.13
N HIS A 160 -12.76 1.68 -5.16
CA HIS A 160 -12.36 0.29 -5.29
C HIS A 160 -13.60 -0.64 -5.24
N PRO A 161 -13.85 -1.47 -6.26
CA PRO A 161 -15.03 -2.33 -6.35
C PRO A 161 -15.23 -3.30 -5.18
N GLU A 162 -14.16 -3.82 -4.58
CA GLU A 162 -14.20 -4.76 -3.44
C GLU A 162 -14.26 -4.09 -2.06
N LYS A 163 -14.01 -2.78 -1.96
CA LYS A 163 -13.92 -2.07 -0.68
C LYS A 163 -15.13 -1.18 -0.48
N ARG A 164 -15.22 -0.13 -1.30
CA ARG A 164 -16.29 0.88 -1.29
C ARG A 164 -16.50 1.47 0.12
N ARG A 165 -17.69 1.98 0.42
CA ARG A 165 -18.01 2.51 1.75
C ARG A 165 -17.88 1.46 2.85
N ARG A 166 -18.18 0.20 2.54
CA ARG A 166 -18.20 -0.92 3.49
C ARG A 166 -16.85 -1.12 4.18
N TYR A 167 -15.74 -0.85 3.49
CA TYR A 167 -14.42 -0.88 4.10
C TYR A 167 -14.28 0.16 5.20
N LEU A 168 -14.62 1.42 4.89
CA LEU A 168 -14.59 2.51 5.87
C LEU A 168 -15.48 2.19 7.08
N ASP A 169 -16.73 1.77 6.84
CA ASP A 169 -17.70 1.44 7.89
C ASP A 169 -17.18 0.39 8.88
N ARG A 170 -16.34 -0.54 8.40
CA ARG A 170 -15.79 -1.63 9.21
C ARG A 170 -14.51 -1.25 9.96
N HIS A 171 -13.65 -0.43 9.35
CA HIS A 171 -12.28 -0.25 9.81
C HIS A 171 -11.99 1.14 10.41
N TRP A 172 -12.79 2.15 10.07
CA TRP A 172 -12.51 3.55 10.43
C TRP A 172 -13.50 4.06 11.48
N ALA A 173 -13.12 5.07 12.27
CA ALA A 173 -14.03 5.76 13.18
C ALA A 173 -15.03 6.64 12.42
N GLU A 174 -16.24 6.84 12.95
CA GLU A 174 -17.32 7.58 12.27
C GLU A 174 -16.90 8.97 11.78
N GLU A 175 -16.16 9.71 12.60
CA GLU A 175 -15.68 11.06 12.25
C GLU A 175 -14.76 11.05 11.01
N TRP A 176 -13.90 10.04 10.92
CA TRP A 176 -12.95 9.89 9.82
C TRP A 176 -13.68 9.47 8.53
N ARG A 177 -14.66 8.57 8.66
CA ARG A 177 -15.53 8.16 7.54
C ARG A 177 -16.24 9.35 6.93
N GLN A 178 -16.84 10.20 7.76
CA GLN A 178 -17.57 11.38 7.28
C GLN A 178 -16.65 12.35 6.52
N THR A 179 -15.46 12.59 7.08
CA THR A 179 -14.45 13.48 6.47
C THR A 179 -13.97 12.93 5.11
N ALA A 180 -13.64 11.64 5.05
CA ALA A 180 -13.22 10.96 3.83
C ALA A 180 -14.29 11.01 2.72
N ILE A 181 -15.54 10.68 3.07
CA ILE A 181 -16.66 10.69 2.12
C ILE A 181 -16.94 12.12 1.64
N ALA A 182 -16.92 13.11 2.54
CA ALA A 182 -17.11 14.51 2.17
C ALA A 182 -16.01 15.00 1.20
N GLY A 183 -14.75 14.65 1.49
CA GLY A 183 -13.62 14.94 0.62
C GLY A 183 -13.76 14.31 -0.77
N ALA A 184 -14.16 13.04 -0.83
CA ALA A 184 -14.39 12.33 -2.08
C ALA A 184 -15.56 12.91 -2.89
N ARG A 185 -16.67 13.28 -2.23
CA ARG A 185 -17.79 14.00 -2.87
C ARG A 185 -17.36 15.32 -3.49
N ARG A 186 -16.57 16.11 -2.75
CA ARG A 186 -16.01 17.38 -3.25
C ARG A 186 -15.10 17.16 -4.46
N HIS A 187 -14.35 16.07 -4.48
CA HIS A 187 -13.53 15.71 -5.63
C HIS A 187 -14.41 15.29 -6.83
N TRP A 188 -15.42 14.44 -6.61
CA TRP A 188 -16.39 13.99 -7.61
C TRP A 188 -17.17 15.13 -8.26
N ALA A 189 -17.58 16.15 -7.48
CA ALA A 189 -18.33 17.30 -7.98
C ALA A 189 -17.63 18.02 -9.15
N LYS A 190 -16.29 17.98 -9.23
CA LYS A 190 -15.51 18.58 -10.34
C LYS A 190 -15.65 17.83 -11.68
N TYR A 191 -16.19 16.61 -11.64
CA TYR A 191 -16.28 15.68 -12.77
C TYR A 191 -17.72 15.36 -13.14
N LYS A 192 -18.67 15.45 -12.20
CA LYS A 192 -20.09 15.17 -12.40
C LYS A 192 -20.69 15.87 -13.63
N ASP A 193 -20.38 17.16 -13.79
CA ASP A 193 -20.98 18.01 -14.83
C ASP A 193 -20.13 18.12 -16.10
N ARG A 194 -19.01 17.39 -16.18
CA ARG A 194 -18.15 17.46 -17.38
C ARG A 194 -18.83 16.76 -18.57
N PRO A 195 -18.81 17.38 -19.76
CA PRO A 195 -19.34 16.74 -20.95
C PRO A 195 -18.55 15.46 -21.24
N LEU A 196 -19.28 14.36 -21.48
CA LEU A 196 -18.70 13.11 -21.94
C LEU A 196 -18.06 13.31 -23.31
N SER A 197 -16.96 12.62 -23.61
CA SER A 197 -16.36 12.64 -24.96
C SER A 197 -17.40 12.23 -26.01
N SER A 198 -17.31 12.79 -27.22
CA SER A 198 -18.26 12.52 -28.32
C SER A 198 -18.39 11.02 -28.60
N ASP A 199 -17.31 10.25 -28.47
CA ASP A 199 -17.33 8.78 -28.63
C ASP A 199 -18.14 8.07 -27.55
N SER A 200 -18.10 8.56 -26.31
CA SER A 200 -18.86 7.98 -25.20
C SER A 200 -20.34 8.37 -25.28
N ALA A 201 -20.64 9.59 -25.72
CA ALA A 201 -22.00 10.05 -25.98
C ALA A 201 -22.64 9.30 -27.18
N ALA A 202 -21.88 9.08 -28.26
CA ALA A 202 -22.35 8.35 -29.45
C ALA A 202 -22.62 6.86 -29.17
N ARG A 203 -21.82 6.22 -28.30
CA ARG A 203 -22.08 4.83 -27.87
C ARG A 203 -23.35 4.70 -27.03
N LEU A 204 -23.57 5.62 -26.07
CA LEU A 204 -24.81 5.68 -25.29
C LEU A 204 -26.05 5.96 -26.15
N SER A 205 -25.92 6.76 -27.22
CA SER A 205 -27.03 7.01 -28.14
C SER A 205 -27.33 5.82 -29.06
N ASN A 206 -26.32 5.05 -29.47
CA ASN A 206 -26.51 3.89 -30.35
C ASN A 206 -27.22 2.70 -29.65
N GLU A 207 -27.21 2.63 -28.32
CA GLU A 207 -27.99 1.63 -27.56
C GLU A 207 -29.42 2.09 -27.22
N ARG A 208 -29.73 3.40 -27.32
CA ARG A 208 -31.12 3.88 -27.26
C ARG A 208 -31.82 3.54 -28.57
N ARG A 209 -32.24 2.26 -28.72
CA ARG A 209 -33.20 1.85 -29.75
C ARG A 209 -34.39 2.82 -29.74
N GLU A 210 -34.86 3.24 -30.92
CA GLU A 210 -36.13 3.95 -31.03
C GLU A 210 -37.23 3.10 -30.38
N VAL A 211 -37.67 3.53 -29.20
CA VAL A 211 -38.66 2.79 -28.40
C VAL A 211 -40.00 2.87 -29.12
N THR A 212 -40.54 1.71 -29.49
CA THR A 212 -41.84 1.64 -30.18
C THR A 212 -42.96 2.21 -29.28
N PRO A 213 -44.09 2.67 -29.85
CA PRO A 213 -45.21 3.18 -29.05
C PRO A 213 -45.71 2.17 -28.00
N TYR A 214 -45.68 0.87 -28.32
CA TYR A 214 -46.06 -0.21 -27.40
C TYR A 214 -45.07 -0.34 -26.22
N GLU A 215 -43.77 -0.28 -26.48
CA GLU A 215 -42.74 -0.33 -25.44
C GLU A 215 -42.78 0.90 -24.52
N ARG A 216 -43.09 2.07 -25.07
CA ARG A 216 -43.28 3.30 -24.28
C ARG A 216 -44.47 3.18 -23.32
N ILE A 217 -45.58 2.60 -23.79
CA ILE A 217 -46.75 2.33 -22.96
C ILE A 217 -46.41 1.28 -21.90
N LYS A 218 -45.72 0.19 -22.27
CA LYS A 218 -45.25 -0.84 -21.33
C LYS A 218 -44.31 -0.28 -20.26
N GLN A 219 -43.42 0.64 -20.62
CA GLN A 219 -42.55 1.38 -19.69
C GLN A 219 -43.36 2.32 -18.78
N SER A 220 -44.37 3.02 -19.31
CA SER A 220 -45.25 3.88 -18.50
C SER A 220 -46.15 3.13 -17.52
N MET A 221 -46.39 1.84 -17.77
CA MET A 221 -47.09 0.91 -16.85
C MET A 221 -46.12 0.16 -15.92
N SER A 222 -44.81 0.41 -16.03
CA SER A 222 -43.84 -0.16 -15.12
C SER A 222 -44.03 0.43 -13.73
N VAL A 223 -44.23 -0.45 -12.75
CA VAL A 223 -44.28 -0.10 -11.30
C VAL A 223 -42.88 -0.11 -10.67
N LEU A 224 -41.85 -0.43 -11.46
CA LEU A 224 -40.47 -0.19 -11.05
C LEU A 224 -40.25 1.31 -11.10
N ASP A 225 -40.08 1.93 -9.94
CA ASP A 225 -39.66 3.33 -9.86
C ASP A 225 -38.45 3.52 -10.77
N GLU A 226 -38.48 4.54 -11.64
CA GLU A 226 -37.24 4.95 -12.29
C GLU A 226 -36.24 5.20 -11.17
N PRO A 227 -35.03 4.59 -11.23
CA PRO A 227 -34.04 4.85 -10.19
C PRO A 227 -33.93 6.36 -10.13
N GLY A 228 -34.21 6.92 -8.96
CA GLY A 228 -34.20 8.36 -8.77
C GLY A 228 -32.90 8.94 -9.30
N ASP A 229 -32.83 10.26 -9.42
CA ASP A 229 -31.62 11.01 -9.80
C ASP A 229 -30.52 10.91 -8.70
N GLU A 230 -30.35 9.72 -8.11
CA GLU A 230 -29.29 9.30 -7.25
C GLU A 230 -27.98 9.48 -8.00
N ASP A 231 -27.17 10.36 -7.43
CA ASP A 231 -25.84 10.64 -7.92
C ASP A 231 -25.06 9.34 -8.14
N GLU A 232 -24.49 9.19 -9.35
CA GLU A 232 -23.78 7.98 -9.73
C GLU A 232 -22.74 7.59 -8.65
N PHE A 233 -22.03 8.57 -8.07
CA PHE A 233 -21.07 8.39 -6.96
C PHE A 233 -21.69 7.64 -5.79
N GLU A 234 -22.77 8.19 -5.24
CA GLU A 234 -23.51 7.62 -4.11
C GLU A 234 -24.00 6.20 -4.41
N LYS A 235 -24.56 5.99 -5.61
CA LYS A 235 -25.06 4.68 -6.01
C LYS A 235 -23.97 3.62 -5.96
N PHE A 236 -22.75 3.91 -6.42
CA PHE A 236 -21.63 2.95 -6.36
C PHE A 236 -21.12 2.73 -4.96
N VAL A 237 -20.81 3.82 -4.25
CA VAL A 237 -20.10 3.77 -2.98
C VAL A 237 -20.94 3.04 -1.93
N ASN A 238 -22.27 3.19 -1.98
CA ASN A 238 -23.20 2.51 -1.10
C ASN A 238 -23.63 1.10 -1.60
N SER A 239 -23.30 0.72 -2.84
CA SER A 239 -23.61 -0.62 -3.35
C SER A 239 -22.70 -1.69 -2.72
N PRO A 240 -23.17 -2.93 -2.53
CA PRO A 240 -22.36 -4.03 -1.97
C PRO A 240 -21.06 -4.26 -2.75
N PRO A 241 -19.93 -4.56 -2.07
CA PRO A 241 -18.68 -4.92 -2.74
C PRO A 241 -18.84 -6.03 -3.78
N ARG A 242 -18.05 -5.96 -4.85
CA ARG A 242 -18.04 -6.95 -5.92
C ARG A 242 -16.62 -7.44 -6.13
N HIS A 243 -16.45 -8.75 -6.16
CA HIS A 243 -15.16 -9.36 -6.51
C HIS A 243 -14.69 -8.90 -7.88
N MET A 244 -13.41 -8.56 -7.95
CA MET A 244 -12.76 -8.20 -9.19
C MET A 244 -12.19 -9.44 -9.85
N THR A 245 -12.23 -9.44 -11.18
CA THR A 245 -11.59 -10.47 -12.02
C THR A 245 -10.35 -9.91 -12.73
N THR A 246 -9.91 -8.71 -12.34
CA THR A 246 -8.71 -8.02 -12.84
C THR A 246 -7.71 -7.84 -11.71
N ASN A 247 -6.46 -7.53 -12.05
CA ASN A 247 -5.41 -7.32 -11.06
C ASN A 247 -5.45 -5.90 -10.48
N THR A 248 -5.98 -4.92 -11.24
CA THR A 248 -6.11 -3.53 -10.75
C THR A 248 -7.54 -3.01 -10.86
N PRO A 249 -7.94 -2.04 -10.00
CA PRO A 249 -9.21 -1.33 -10.11
C PRO A 249 -9.32 -0.56 -11.42
N LEU A 250 -8.21 -0.02 -11.92
CA LEU A 250 -8.17 0.70 -13.18
C LEU A 250 -8.57 -0.20 -14.37
N GLU A 251 -8.00 -1.39 -14.46
CA GLU A 251 -8.38 -2.38 -15.47
C GLU A 251 -9.87 -2.71 -15.39
N TRP A 252 -10.41 -2.84 -14.18
CA TRP A 252 -11.83 -3.10 -13.96
C TRP A 252 -12.71 -1.97 -14.49
N TRP A 253 -12.36 -0.72 -14.18
CA TRP A 253 -13.08 0.48 -14.64
C TRP A 253 -12.94 0.74 -16.14
N CYS A 254 -11.85 0.29 -16.76
CA CYS A 254 -11.63 0.40 -18.20
C CYS A 254 -12.43 -0.60 -19.04
N ARG A 255 -13.07 -1.61 -18.43
CA ARG A 255 -13.89 -2.59 -19.16
C ARG A 255 -15.10 -1.92 -19.79
N GLU A 256 -15.47 -2.38 -21.00
CA GLU A 256 -16.56 -1.81 -21.78
C GLU A 256 -17.89 -1.80 -21.00
N GLU A 257 -18.19 -2.88 -20.28
CA GLU A 257 -19.38 -2.99 -19.42
C GLU A 257 -19.45 -1.86 -18.38
N GLN A 258 -18.33 -1.54 -17.73
CA GLN A 258 -18.27 -0.49 -16.70
C GLN A 258 -18.27 0.91 -17.31
N ARG A 259 -17.70 1.07 -18.51
CA ARG A 259 -17.75 2.33 -19.26
C ARG A 259 -19.15 2.64 -19.79
N ILE A 260 -19.93 1.62 -20.13
CA ILE A 260 -21.33 1.77 -20.54
C ILE A 260 -22.21 2.06 -19.31
N GLU A 261 -22.05 1.28 -18.22
CA GLU A 261 -22.86 1.46 -17.01
C GLU A 261 -22.55 2.78 -16.29
N ARG A 262 -21.27 3.21 -16.27
CA ARG A 262 -20.77 4.32 -15.41
C ARG A 262 -19.67 5.14 -16.12
N PRO A 263 -20.00 5.82 -17.23
CA PRO A 263 -19.02 6.49 -18.09
C PRO A 263 -18.24 7.60 -17.39
N ARG A 264 -18.88 8.37 -16.50
CA ARG A 264 -18.23 9.49 -15.79
C ARG A 264 -17.19 9.02 -14.77
N LYS A 265 -17.39 7.86 -14.16
CA LYS A 265 -16.47 7.28 -13.16
C LYS A 265 -15.25 6.65 -13.79
N GLY A 266 -15.42 5.93 -14.89
CA GLY A 266 -14.29 5.46 -15.68
C GLY A 266 -13.36 6.62 -16.05
N ILE A 267 -13.92 7.78 -16.42
CA ILE A 267 -13.13 8.98 -16.72
C ILE A 267 -12.42 9.55 -15.47
N LEU A 268 -13.08 9.58 -14.31
CA LEU A 268 -12.45 10.04 -13.07
C LEU A 268 -11.24 9.17 -12.71
N LEU A 269 -11.36 7.85 -12.77
CA LEU A 269 -10.30 6.92 -12.41
C LEU A 269 -9.18 6.87 -13.45
N CYS A 270 -9.51 6.83 -14.74
CA CYS A 270 -8.51 6.94 -15.81
C CYS A 270 -7.72 8.25 -15.74
N LYS A 271 -8.32 9.35 -15.24
CA LYS A 271 -7.61 10.63 -15.06
C LYS A 271 -6.87 10.73 -13.74
N ALA A 272 -7.37 10.12 -12.67
CA ALA A 272 -6.65 10.00 -11.41
C ALA A 272 -5.33 9.23 -11.60
N ASP A 273 -5.33 8.18 -12.44
CA ASP A 273 -4.12 7.45 -12.79
C ASP A 273 -3.29 8.09 -13.92
N ASN A 274 -3.87 8.86 -14.85
CA ASN A 274 -3.05 9.67 -15.79
C ASN A 274 -2.24 10.78 -15.10
N PHE A 275 -2.61 11.18 -13.87
CA PHE A 275 -1.74 11.99 -13.02
C PHE A 275 -0.53 11.21 -12.48
N LEU A 276 -0.53 9.87 -12.58
CA LEU A 276 0.43 8.95 -11.97
C LEU A 276 1.04 7.89 -12.91
N GLY A 277 0.74 7.94 -14.22
CA GLY A 277 1.71 7.52 -15.25
C GLY A 277 3.02 8.33 -15.19
N GLN A 278 3.00 9.45 -14.45
CA GLN A 278 4.16 10.22 -14.00
C GLN A 278 4.60 9.87 -12.56
N GLY A 279 4.05 8.84 -11.92
CA GLY A 279 4.49 8.33 -10.61
C GLY A 279 5.87 7.66 -10.66
N THR A 280 6.23 7.10 -11.82
CA THR A 280 7.62 6.77 -12.17
C THR A 280 8.50 8.03 -12.31
N THR A 281 7.88 9.20 -12.45
CA THR A 281 8.54 10.52 -12.49
C THR A 281 8.54 11.21 -11.13
N LEU A 282 7.68 10.84 -10.16
CA LEU A 282 7.86 11.28 -8.76
C LEU A 282 9.09 10.62 -8.14
N ASP A 283 9.42 9.40 -8.57
CA ASP A 283 10.70 8.76 -8.25
C ASP A 283 11.90 9.41 -8.98
N ARG A 284 11.63 10.24 -10.00
CA ARG A 284 12.63 11.09 -10.71
C ARG A 284 12.74 12.47 -10.06
N TYR A 285 11.63 13.07 -9.65
CA TYR A 285 11.59 14.34 -8.90
C TYR A 285 12.09 14.17 -7.46
N HIS A 286 11.86 13.04 -6.79
CA HIS A 286 12.48 12.74 -5.49
C HIS A 286 13.94 12.31 -5.60
N ARG A 287 14.39 11.82 -6.77
CA ARG A 287 15.84 11.67 -7.07
C ARG A 287 16.53 13.01 -7.37
N GLU A 288 15.83 13.99 -7.90
CA GLU A 288 16.39 15.31 -8.23
C GLU A 288 16.21 16.36 -7.11
N ALA A 289 15.22 16.22 -6.23
CA ALA A 289 14.99 17.12 -5.09
C ALA A 289 15.74 16.73 -3.80
N ALA A 290 16.58 15.69 -3.84
CA ALA A 290 17.47 15.28 -2.76
C ALA A 290 18.90 15.87 -2.87
N MET A 291 19.06 16.99 -3.59
CA MET A 291 20.15 17.96 -3.41
C MET A 291 19.49 19.32 -3.12
N PRO A 292 19.87 20.03 -2.05
CA PRO A 292 21.23 20.51 -1.86
C PRO A 292 21.82 20.32 -0.44
N GLU A 293 23.17 20.32 -0.44
CA GLU A 293 24.16 20.50 0.64
C GLU A 293 24.03 19.70 1.96
#